data_AF-A0A9X5CBJ3-F1
#
_entry.id   AF-A0A9X5CBJ3-F1
#
_cell.length_a   1.000
_cell.length_b   1.000
_cell.length_c   1.000
_cell.angle_alpha   90.00
_cell.angle_beta   90.00
_cell.angle_gamma   90.00
#
_symmetry.space_group_name_H-M   'P 1'
#
loop_
_entity.id
_entity.type
_entity.pdbx_description
1 polymer ?
#
loop_
_entity_poly.entity_id
_entity_poly.type
_entity_poly.pdbx_seq_one_letter_code
_entity_poly.pdbx_strand_id
1 'polypeptide(L)'
;TLDENEIIRIYGKRWDIEVFFKVCKSYLNLSRECNSLSYDAMTAHTAVVFTRYMMLSLESREGSDNRSLGELFLYFSDEMSDITWIQAFRMLLQMFRTILNNNTELSDDKIDELVDTFMNTLPALLKAQLQAA
;
A
#
# COMPACT_ATOMS: atom_id res chain seq x y z
N THR A 1 28.92 20.03 11.40
CA THR A 1 29.32 18.86 12.21
C THR A 1 28.08 18.07 12.55
N LEU A 2 28.16 16.74 12.66
CA LEU A 2 26.99 15.92 13.03
C LEU A 2 26.59 16.19 14.49
N ASP A 3 25.29 16.07 14.76
CA ASP A 3 24.76 16.11 16.14
C ASP A 3 25.23 14.90 16.94
N GLU A 4 25.37 15.06 18.26
CA GLU A 4 25.85 14.02 19.17
C GLU A 4 24.97 12.76 19.12
N ASN A 5 23.65 12.92 19.05
CA ASN A 5 22.74 11.78 19.00
C ASN A 5 22.88 11.01 17.69
N GLU A 6 23.14 11.72 16.59
CA GLU A 6 23.33 11.12 15.28
C GLU A 6 24.65 10.35 15.20
N ILE A 7 25.70 10.85 15.85
CA ILE A 7 26.98 10.14 16.01
C ILE A 7 26.77 8.83 16.78
N ILE A 8 26.07 8.88 17.91
CA ILE A 8 25.76 7.70 18.73
C ILE A 8 24.93 6.70 17.93
N ARG A 9 23.91 7.16 17.20
CA ARG A 9 23.06 6.32 16.35
C ARG A 9 23.85 5.61 15.25
N ILE A 10 24.73 6.32 14.56
CA ILE A 10 25.59 5.74 13.51
C ILE A 10 26.55 4.72 14.13
N TYR A 11 27.14 5.01 15.28
CA TYR A 11 28.03 4.09 15.96
C TYR A 11 27.31 2.81 16.43
N GLY A 12 26.05 2.92 16.87
CA GLY A 12 25.20 1.77 17.17
C GLY A 12 25.10 0.78 16.00
N LYS A 13 24.92 1.29 14.77
CA LYS A 13 24.88 0.44 13.56
C LYS A 13 26.18 -0.33 13.32
N ARG A 14 27.33 0.24 13.70
CA ARG A 14 28.63 -0.45 13.61
C ARG A 14 28.69 -1.63 14.58
N TRP A 15 28.13 -1.46 15.78
CA TRP A 15 28.09 -2.49 16.80
C TRP A 15 27.20 -3.68 16.41
N ASP A 16 26.15 -3.45 15.62
CA ASP A 16 25.27 -4.52 15.14
C ASP A 16 26.01 -5.61 14.35
N ILE A 17 27.12 -5.27 13.68
CA ILE A 17 27.99 -6.27 13.01
C ILE A 17 28.63 -7.22 14.03
N GLU A 18 29.02 -6.73 15.21
CA GLU A 18 29.59 -7.56 16.27
C GLU A 18 28.53 -8.51 16.84
N VAL A 19 27.30 -8.02 17.01
CA VAL A 19 26.14 -8.82 17.42
C VAL A 19 25.83 -9.90 16.37
N PHE A 20 25.82 -9.54 15.09
CA PHE A 20 25.66 -10.47 13.97
C PHE A 20 26.68 -11.61 14.02
N PHE A 21 27.98 -11.28 14.12
CA PHE A 21 29.02 -12.29 14.17
C PHE A 21 28.97 -13.13 15.44
N LYS A 22 28.57 -12.56 16.57
CA LYS A 22 28.32 -13.30 17.81
C LYS A 22 27.21 -14.33 17.60
N VAL A 23 26.09 -13.93 16.99
CA VAL A 23 24.97 -14.84 16.73
C VAL A 23 25.37 -15.96 15.77
N CYS A 24 26.02 -15.61 14.65
CA CYS A 24 26.43 -16.59 13.65
C CYS A 24 27.41 -17.63 14.23
N LYS A 25 28.37 -17.20 15.04
CA LYS A 25 29.34 -18.11 15.68
C LYS A 25 28.74 -18.96 16.80
N SER A 26 27.93 -18.34 17.68
CA SER A 26 27.43 -18.99 18.89
C SER A 26 26.21 -19.87 18.64
N TYR A 27 25.30 -19.46 17.74
CA TYR A 27 24.00 -20.12 17.58
C TYR A 27 23.82 -20.76 16.20
N LEU A 28 24.49 -20.27 15.16
CA LEU A 28 24.36 -20.78 13.79
C LEU A 28 25.59 -21.57 13.31
N ASN A 29 26.47 -21.96 14.25
CA ASN A 29 27.61 -22.85 14.03
C ASN A 29 28.59 -22.44 12.92
N LEU A 30 28.76 -21.14 12.66
CA LEU A 30 29.66 -20.63 11.62
C LEU A 30 31.08 -21.25 11.68
N SER A 31 31.62 -21.47 12.87
CA SER A 31 33.02 -21.91 13.03
C SER A 31 33.20 -23.41 13.27
N ARG A 32 32.13 -24.17 13.57
CA ARG A 32 32.26 -25.56 14.05
C ARG A 32 31.57 -26.60 13.16
N GLU A 33 30.63 -26.18 12.31
CA GLU A 33 29.82 -27.10 11.48
C GLU A 33 30.57 -27.57 10.21
N CYS A 34 31.36 -26.68 9.58
CA CYS A 34 32.14 -27.03 8.38
C CYS A 34 33.61 -27.27 8.71
N ASN A 35 34.04 -28.53 8.61
CA ASN A 35 35.45 -28.95 8.73
C ASN A 35 36.08 -29.30 7.37
N SER A 36 35.49 -28.80 6.27
CA SER A 36 35.98 -29.06 4.91
C SER A 36 37.32 -28.35 4.67
N LEU A 37 38.18 -28.97 3.88
CA LEU A 37 39.43 -28.36 3.40
C LEU A 37 39.25 -27.60 2.08
N SER A 38 38.06 -27.67 1.47
CA SER A 38 37.74 -26.93 0.24
C SER A 38 37.25 -25.53 0.56
N TYR A 39 37.89 -24.52 -0.05
CA TYR A 39 37.48 -23.12 0.07
C TYR A 39 36.06 -22.86 -0.46
N ASP A 40 35.64 -23.56 -1.52
CA ASP A 40 34.30 -23.44 -2.06
C ASP A 40 33.25 -23.93 -1.06
N ALA A 41 33.53 -25.05 -0.38
CA ALA A 41 32.66 -25.59 0.65
C ALA A 41 32.58 -24.67 1.88
N MET A 42 33.71 -24.07 2.30
CA MET A 42 33.73 -23.10 3.40
C MET A 42 32.95 -21.82 3.04
N THR A 43 33.08 -21.35 1.81
CA THR A 43 32.37 -20.17 1.30
C THR A 43 30.86 -20.44 1.22
N ALA A 44 30.46 -21.58 0.67
CA ALA A 44 29.06 -22.00 0.62
C ALA A 44 28.44 -22.14 2.02
N HIS A 45 29.17 -22.76 2.96
CA HIS A 45 28.72 -22.88 4.36
C HIS A 45 28.50 -21.50 5.00
N THR A 46 29.45 -20.58 4.84
CA THR A 46 29.35 -19.21 5.35
C THR A 46 28.13 -18.49 4.78
N ALA A 47 27.91 -18.59 3.46
CA ALA A 47 26.73 -18.01 2.81
C ALA A 47 25.43 -18.57 3.40
N VAL A 48 25.34 -19.89 3.59
CA VAL A 48 24.16 -20.55 4.19
C VAL A 48 23.93 -20.10 5.63
N VAL A 49 24.98 -19.97 6.44
CA VAL A 49 24.86 -19.43 7.82
C VAL A 49 24.32 -18.00 7.80
N PHE A 50 24.84 -17.15 6.92
CA PHE A 50 24.42 -15.75 6.84
C PHE A 50 22.98 -15.62 6.33
N THR A 51 22.58 -16.43 5.35
CA THR A 51 21.19 -16.49 4.89
C THR A 51 20.23 -16.92 6.01
N ARG A 52 20.61 -17.92 6.82
CA ARG A 52 19.84 -18.32 8.00
C ARG A 52 19.68 -17.18 9.00
N TYR A 53 20.75 -16.42 9.28
CA TYR A 53 20.66 -15.22 10.12
C TYR A 53 19.68 -14.20 9.52
N MET A 54 19.79 -13.90 8.22
CA MET A 54 18.93 -12.92 7.56
C MET A 54 17.44 -13.29 7.71
N MET A 55 17.08 -14.55 7.49
CA MET A 55 15.71 -15.04 7.67
C MET A 55 15.22 -14.82 9.11
N LEU A 56 16.01 -15.22 10.11
CA LEU A 56 15.64 -15.05 11.52
C LEU A 56 15.56 -13.57 11.93
N SER A 57 16.45 -12.73 11.40
CA SER A 57 16.45 -11.30 11.69
C SER A 57 15.23 -10.60 11.11
N LEU A 58 14.78 -11.02 9.91
CA LEU A 58 13.58 -10.48 9.28
C LEU A 58 12.35 -10.87 10.08
N GLU A 59 12.20 -12.14 10.43
CA GLU A 59 11.09 -12.62 11.27
C GLU A 59 11.03 -11.89 12.62
N SER A 60 12.18 -11.73 13.29
CA SER A 60 12.27 -10.98 14.54
C SER A 60 11.79 -9.54 14.38
N ARG A 61 12.16 -8.87 13.29
CA ARG A 61 11.74 -7.49 13.01
C ARG A 61 10.26 -7.40 12.71
N GLU A 62 9.71 -8.34 11.94
CA GLU A 62 8.27 -8.40 11.68
C GLU A 62 7.45 -8.60 12.96
N GLY A 63 7.99 -9.34 13.94
CA GLY A 63 7.33 -9.58 15.24
C GLY A 63 7.56 -8.51 16.32
N SER A 64 8.58 -7.67 16.21
CA SER A 64 8.98 -6.73 17.29
C SER A 64 9.07 -5.26 16.90
N ASP A 65 9.32 -4.93 15.64
CA ASP A 65 9.40 -3.54 15.19
C ASP A 65 7.99 -2.94 15.15
N ASN A 66 7.84 -1.70 15.60
CA ASN A 66 6.59 -0.95 15.44
C ASN A 66 6.30 -0.77 13.95
N ARG A 67 5.16 -1.29 13.48
CA ARG A 67 4.73 -1.14 12.10
C ARG A 67 4.09 0.25 11.90
N SER A 68 4.50 0.96 10.86
CA SER A 68 3.74 2.12 10.39
C SER A 68 2.38 1.66 9.86
N LEU A 69 1.32 2.40 10.15
CA LEU A 69 -0.04 2.16 9.63
C LEU A 69 -0.19 2.60 8.16
N GLY A 70 0.80 2.30 7.31
CA GLY A 70 0.83 2.72 5.92
C GLY A 70 -0.28 2.07 5.09
N GLU A 71 -0.58 0.79 5.35
CA GLU A 71 -1.71 0.10 4.71
C GLU A 71 -3.05 0.74 5.08
N LEU A 72 -3.21 1.12 6.35
CA LEU A 72 -4.39 1.84 6.81
C LEU A 72 -4.53 3.22 6.14
N PHE A 73 -3.42 3.93 5.95
CA PHE A 73 -3.41 5.18 5.18
C PHE A 73 -3.86 4.97 3.72
N LEU A 74 -3.42 3.89 3.06
CA LEU A 74 -3.86 3.56 1.71
C LEU A 74 -5.36 3.23 1.67
N TYR A 75 -5.87 2.42 2.61
CA TYR A 75 -7.31 2.16 2.70
C TYR A 75 -8.11 3.45 2.90
N PHE A 76 -7.66 4.36 3.76
CA PHE A 76 -8.31 5.66 3.91
C PHE A 76 -8.19 6.52 2.66
N SER A 77 -7.07 6.48 1.95
CA SER A 77 -6.88 7.21 0.69
C SER A 77 -7.82 6.72 -0.41
N ASP A 78 -8.03 5.41 -0.49
CA ASP A 78 -8.95 4.80 -1.45
C ASP A 78 -10.42 5.11 -1.08
N GLU A 79 -10.76 5.03 0.21
CA GLU A 79 -12.10 5.37 0.70
C GLU A 79 -12.42 6.87 0.54
N MET A 80 -11.42 7.74 0.75
CA MET A 80 -11.53 9.19 0.51
C MET A 80 -11.32 9.59 -0.95
N SER A 81 -11.33 8.63 -1.89
CA SER A 81 -11.22 8.97 -3.31
C SER A 81 -12.34 9.92 -3.73
N ASP A 82 -11.98 10.94 -4.52
CA ASP A 82 -12.95 11.93 -4.99
C ASP A 82 -14.05 11.26 -5.82
N ILE A 83 -15.27 11.78 -5.68
CA ILE A 83 -16.44 11.32 -6.44
C ILE A 83 -16.13 11.44 -7.94
N THR A 84 -16.30 10.36 -8.69
CA THR A 84 -16.08 10.39 -10.14
C THR A 84 -17.08 11.35 -10.82
N TRP A 85 -16.69 11.93 -11.95
CA TRP A 85 -17.56 12.85 -12.70
C TRP A 85 -18.92 12.23 -13.03
N ILE A 86 -18.99 10.93 -13.31
CA ILE A 86 -20.23 10.22 -13.64
C ILE A 86 -21.12 10.04 -12.41
N GLN A 87 -20.53 9.68 -11.27
CA GLN A 87 -21.26 9.61 -10.01
C GLN A 87 -21.83 10.98 -9.63
N ALA A 88 -21.02 12.04 -9.74
CA ALA A 88 -21.47 13.41 -9.49
C ALA A 88 -22.60 13.82 -10.45
N PHE A 89 -22.49 13.51 -11.74
CA PHE A 89 -23.53 13.79 -12.73
C PHE A 89 -24.83 13.02 -12.45
N ARG A 90 -24.75 11.74 -12.08
CA ARG A 90 -25.91 10.93 -11.67
C ARG A 90 -26.57 11.48 -10.40
N MET A 91 -25.79 11.91 -9.41
CA MET A 91 -26.32 12.53 -8.20
C MET A 91 -27.09 13.83 -8.51
N LEU A 92 -26.57 14.66 -9.42
CA LEU A 92 -27.26 15.88 -9.86
C LEU A 92 -28.58 15.57 -10.56
N LEU A 93 -28.60 14.57 -11.46
CA LEU A 93 -29.84 14.14 -12.12
C LEU A 93 -30.87 13.58 -11.12
N GLN A 94 -30.41 12.78 -10.17
CA GLN A 94 -31.27 12.25 -9.11
C GLN A 94 -31.85 13.37 -8.24
N MET A 95 -31.03 14.37 -7.88
CA MET A 95 -31.52 15.56 -7.17
C MET A 95 -32.57 16.31 -7.99
N PHE A 96 -32.35 16.49 -9.28
CA PHE A 96 -33.31 17.15 -10.16
C PHE A 96 -34.64 16.40 -10.24
N ARG A 97 -34.60 15.06 -10.37
CA ARG A 97 -35.80 14.20 -10.31
C ARG A 97 -36.55 14.38 -8.99
N THR A 98 -35.85 14.36 -7.85
CA THR A 98 -36.46 14.57 -6.53
C THR A 98 -37.10 15.96 -6.42
N ILE A 99 -36.46 17.00 -6.95
CA ILE A 99 -37.02 18.35 -6.97
C ILE A 99 -38.30 18.40 -7.80
N LEU A 100 -38.31 17.79 -8.99
CA LEU A 100 -39.51 17.73 -9.83
C LEU A 100 -40.65 16.98 -9.13
N ASN A 101 -40.38 15.81 -8.57
CA ASN A 101 -41.37 15.03 -7.83
C ASN A 101 -41.96 15.79 -6.63
N ASN A 102 -41.14 16.57 -5.91
CA ASN A 102 -41.59 17.29 -4.72
C ASN A 102 -42.30 18.62 -5.02
N ASN A 103 -42.01 19.26 -6.16
CA ASN A 103 -42.49 20.62 -6.48
C ASN A 103 -43.47 20.65 -7.66
N THR A 104 -43.73 19.53 -8.33
CA THR A 104 -44.63 19.45 -9.49
C THR A 104 -45.56 18.24 -9.39
N GLU A 105 -46.76 18.32 -9.97
CA GLU A 105 -47.71 17.20 -10.06
C GLU A 105 -47.45 16.31 -11.30
N LEU A 106 -46.18 16.15 -11.67
CA LEU A 106 -45.81 15.28 -12.79
C LEU A 106 -45.84 13.82 -12.33
N SER A 107 -46.31 12.92 -13.21
CA SER A 107 -46.14 11.49 -13.01
C SER A 107 -44.69 11.08 -13.25
N ASP A 108 -44.24 10.00 -12.60
CA ASP A 108 -42.88 9.48 -12.74
C ASP A 108 -42.54 9.20 -14.22
N ASP A 109 -43.49 8.67 -15.00
CA ASP A 109 -43.35 8.42 -16.44
C ASP A 109 -43.00 9.68 -17.25
N LYS A 110 -43.60 10.83 -16.89
CA LYS A 110 -43.32 12.11 -17.56
C LYS A 110 -41.95 12.66 -17.18
N ILE A 111 -41.50 12.39 -15.95
CA ILE A 111 -40.17 12.79 -15.50
C ILE A 111 -39.10 11.94 -16.19
N ASP A 112 -39.34 10.64 -16.34
CA ASP A 112 -38.45 9.76 -17.11
C ASP A 112 -38.36 10.21 -18.57
N GLU A 113 -39.47 10.56 -19.22
CA GLU A 113 -39.47 11.13 -20.58
C GLU A 113 -38.65 12.43 -20.68
N LEU A 114 -38.75 13.32 -19.69
CA LEU A 114 -37.97 14.56 -19.63
C LEU A 114 -36.48 14.30 -19.43
N VAL A 115 -36.13 13.36 -18.54
CA VAL A 115 -34.74 12.94 -18.31
C VAL A 115 -34.16 12.33 -19.58
N ASP A 116 -34.89 11.45 -20.27
CA ASP A 116 -34.46 10.86 -21.53
C ASP A 116 -34.30 11.91 -22.63
N THR A 117 -35.22 12.87 -22.72
CA THR A 117 -35.11 13.99 -23.66
C THR A 117 -33.88 14.83 -23.37
N PHE A 118 -33.62 15.13 -22.09
CA PHE A 118 -32.41 15.82 -21.67
C PHE A 118 -31.15 15.04 -22.07
N MET A 119 -31.08 13.74 -21.75
CA MET A 119 -29.95 12.88 -22.12
C MET A 119 -29.74 12.83 -23.63
N ASN A 120 -30.83 12.81 -24.41
CA ASN A 120 -30.79 12.80 -25.87
C ASN A 120 -30.39 14.15 -26.49
N THR A 121 -30.53 15.27 -25.79
CA THR A 121 -30.10 16.60 -26.26
C THR A 121 -28.65 16.92 -25.91
N LEU A 122 -28.00 16.12 -25.06
CA LEU A 122 -26.60 16.31 -24.72
C LEU A 122 -25.69 16.26 -25.96
N PRO A 123 -24.66 17.12 -26.04
CA PRO A 123 -23.61 17.06 -27.06
C PRO A 123 -22.99 15.66 -27.17
N ALA A 124 -22.65 15.26 -28.41
CA ALA A 124 -22.08 13.94 -28.71
C ALA A 124 -20.84 13.61 -27.87
N LEU A 125 -20.00 14.61 -27.58
CA LEU A 125 -18.83 14.46 -26.71
C LEU A 125 -19.23 14.01 -25.29
N LEU A 126 -20.23 14.66 -24.69
CA LEU A 126 -20.68 14.33 -23.33
C LEU A 126 -21.38 12.97 -23.30
N LYS A 127 -22.15 12.61 -24.34
CA LYS A 127 -22.73 11.26 -24.47
C LYS A 127 -21.67 10.18 -24.54
N ALA A 128 -20.62 10.38 -25.33
CA ALA A 128 -19.53 9.42 -25.45
C ALA A 128 -18.81 9.23 -24.10
N GLN A 129 -18.58 10.31 -23.34
CA GLN A 129 -17.98 10.25 -22.01
C GLN A 129 -18.88 9.55 -20.97
N LEU A 130 -20.20 9.69 -21.09
CA LEU A 130 -21.17 9.02 -20.21
C LEU A 130 -21.37 7.53 -20.54
N GLN A 131 -21.08 7.11 -21.77
CA GLN A 131 -21.21 5.72 -22.22
C GLN A 131 -19.92 4.90 -22.06
N ALA A 132 -18.77 5.55 -22.02
CA ALA A 132 -17.46 4.90 -21.99
C ALA A 132 -16.98 4.47 -20.58
N ALA A 133 -17.80 4.66 -19.55
CA ALA A 133 -17.40 4.48 -18.16
C ALA A 133 -18.53 3.93 -17.28
#